data_AF-A0A816XA91-F1
#
_entry.id   AF-A0A816XA91-F1
#
_cell.length_a   1.000
_cell.length_b   1.000
_cell.length_c   1.000
_cell.angle_alpha   90.00
_cell.angle_beta   90.00
_cell.angle_gamma   90.00
#
_symmetry.space_group_name_H-M   'P 1'
#
loop_
_entity.id
_entity.type
_entity.pdbx_description
1 polymer ?
#
loop_
_entity_poly.entity_id
_entity_poly.type
_entity_poly.pdbx_seq_one_letter_code
_entity_poly.pdbx_strand_id
1 'polypeptide(L)'
;MMMKMNNKRNKDDAKKSEVRLNTTSNSSPTQTTSPVPSRTGGLYIPPATLRLLDTSSVDKSSVEYQRTQWDALERNINLLVDQANESNICPIINELFKQNIVRGCGLFVRSIIRAQSTTLVRASVCAALVSIINPWIEIIGELIVKQVISSFRRQYKSNDKTKCLSTTKFIAHLVNQNVLHEIITLEILILLLGSPSDDNVELAIEFVKECGQKLCEVSPRGLNSIFSKLENLHNKPLKKCTRDMIEDLVAVREGQFKENPAVPRGLDLVHKNIQYTHMITLDTCEPQPILDLFTYDEKYEEHEEQYNVIRAMFFRKSSDDEDKSNFSISNDKGDGNKDNVDDEKKEKQETIIDDRETNLLILRRAMCLEIESSVDHEMKLCQVIVNICAEQQTYEDFFGLLGQRICTLKKEYVKYFEKVFQDQYEIVHGLENVKLRNVAKFFAHLLFTKSISWDVLNCCNLTKDTKLSECIYFKYLLLEIVEFLDKLSF
;
A
#
# COMPACT_ATOMS: atom_id res chain seq x y z
N MET A 1 -84.12 20.54 27.72
CA MET A 1 -84.03 21.13 29.08
C MET A 1 -82.80 22.03 29.09
N MET A 2 -82.96 23.28 29.52
CA MET A 2 -82.02 24.40 29.83
C MET A 2 -80.54 24.01 30.12
N MET A 3 -79.47 24.83 30.06
CA MET A 3 -79.13 26.26 29.85
C MET A 3 -77.56 26.34 29.93
N LYS A 4 -76.91 27.21 29.13
CA LYS A 4 -75.88 28.23 29.49
C LYS A 4 -75.01 28.02 30.78
N MET A 5 -73.70 28.33 30.85
CA MET A 5 -73.12 29.67 30.65
C MET A 5 -71.57 29.67 30.83
N ASN A 6 -70.96 30.75 30.34
CA ASN A 6 -69.55 31.06 30.11
C ASN A 6 -68.93 31.84 31.30
N ASN A 7 -67.60 31.84 31.52
CA ASN A 7 -66.90 33.03 32.05
C ASN A 7 -65.37 33.09 31.80
N LYS A 8 -64.91 34.30 31.43
CA LYS A 8 -63.55 34.74 31.05
C LYS A 8 -62.81 35.47 32.20
N ARG A 9 -61.46 35.57 32.11
CA ARG A 9 -60.55 36.77 32.23
C ARG A 9 -59.15 36.37 32.78
N ASN A 10 -58.01 36.58 32.09
CA ASN A 10 -57.11 37.77 32.03
C ASN A 10 -56.70 38.33 33.40
N LYS A 11 -55.52 38.89 33.70
CA LYS A 11 -54.09 38.98 33.27
C LYS A 11 -53.48 40.04 34.25
N ASP A 12 -52.15 40.18 34.34
CA ASP A 12 -51.42 41.33 34.95
C ASP A 12 -51.30 41.30 36.50
N ASP A 13 -50.27 41.79 37.19
CA ASP A 13 -49.09 42.59 36.83
C ASP A 13 -48.04 42.64 37.98
N ALA A 14 -46.88 43.20 37.66
CA ALA A 14 -45.64 43.36 38.43
C ALA A 14 -45.66 44.33 39.66
N LYS A 15 -44.59 44.24 40.47
CA LYS A 15 -44.00 45.31 41.33
C LYS A 15 -42.61 44.83 41.85
N LYS A 16 -41.57 45.62 42.14
CA LYS A 16 -40.97 46.94 41.79
C LYS A 16 -39.86 47.20 42.83
N SER A 17 -38.97 48.19 42.58
CA SER A 17 -38.02 48.93 43.47
C SER A 17 -36.53 48.56 43.33
N GLU A 18 -35.68 49.37 42.68
CA GLU A 18 -35.13 50.74 42.92
C GLU A 18 -33.73 50.70 43.60
N VAL A 19 -32.62 50.99 42.90
CA VAL A 19 -31.94 52.29 42.59
C VAL A 19 -30.80 52.63 43.59
N ARG A 20 -29.54 52.76 43.12
CA ARG A 20 -28.71 54.00 43.07
C ARG A 20 -27.23 53.76 42.71
N LEU A 21 -26.69 54.68 41.88
CA LEU A 21 -25.27 54.87 41.53
C LEU A 21 -24.50 55.65 42.61
N ASN A 22 -23.17 55.47 42.65
CA ASN A 22 -22.17 56.51 43.00
C ASN A 22 -20.76 56.13 42.47
N THR A 23 -19.86 57.10 42.51
CA THR A 23 -18.87 57.49 41.49
C THR A 23 -17.39 57.16 41.83
N THR A 24 -16.55 57.07 40.77
CA THR A 24 -15.09 57.41 40.65
C THR A 24 -14.01 56.77 41.55
N SER A 25 -12.96 56.18 40.95
CA SER A 25 -11.54 56.67 40.98
C SER A 25 -10.51 55.64 40.47
N ASN A 26 -9.40 56.17 39.93
CA ASN A 26 -8.19 55.53 39.39
C ASN A 26 -7.43 54.62 40.39
N SER A 27 -6.74 53.59 39.87
CA SER A 27 -5.28 53.33 40.02
C SER A 27 -4.93 51.83 39.94
N SER A 28 -3.99 51.50 39.06
CA SER A 28 -3.14 50.29 39.12
C SER A 28 -2.09 50.43 40.25
N PRO A 29 -1.31 49.41 40.68
CA PRO A 29 -1.05 48.09 40.07
C PRO A 29 -1.02 46.92 41.11
N THR A 30 -0.49 45.77 40.66
CA THR A 30 0.23 44.73 41.43
C THR A 30 -0.46 43.38 41.60
N GLN A 31 0.03 42.43 40.78
CA GLN A 31 0.23 41.00 41.02
C GLN A 31 -0.68 40.29 42.03
N THR A 32 -1.54 39.43 41.51
CA THR A 32 -2.00 38.23 42.22
C THR A 32 -2.27 37.13 41.20
N THR A 33 -1.51 36.05 41.33
CA THR A 33 -1.97 34.66 41.26
C THR A 33 -3.04 34.31 40.23
N SER A 34 -2.64 33.49 39.27
CA SER A 34 -3.48 32.65 38.41
C SER A 34 -4.80 32.20 39.05
N PRO A 35 -5.92 32.34 38.35
CA PRO A 35 -7.02 31.41 38.44
C PRO A 35 -7.10 30.61 37.13
N VAL A 36 -6.97 29.29 37.24
CA VAL A 36 -7.47 28.36 36.23
C VAL A 36 -8.98 28.58 36.07
N PRO A 37 -9.53 28.75 34.86
CA PRO A 37 -10.95 28.58 34.63
C PRO A 37 -11.20 27.30 33.83
N SER A 38 -11.99 26.45 34.46
CA SER A 38 -12.62 25.27 33.89
C SER A 38 -13.54 25.60 32.69
N ARG A 39 -13.63 24.60 31.80
CA ARG A 39 -14.60 24.40 30.71
C ARG A 39 -15.92 25.17 30.90
N THR A 40 -16.26 26.04 29.95
CA THR A 40 -17.48 26.02 29.10
C THR A 40 -17.66 27.41 28.48
N GLY A 41 -17.28 27.58 27.21
CA GLY A 41 -17.44 28.84 26.49
C GLY A 41 -16.26 29.06 25.53
N GLY A 42 -16.45 28.72 24.25
CA GLY A 42 -15.43 28.92 23.22
C GLY A 42 -15.17 30.41 23.03
N LEU A 43 -14.10 30.90 23.66
CA LEU A 43 -13.61 32.26 23.46
C LEU A 43 -12.97 32.32 22.07
N TYR A 44 -13.47 33.18 21.19
CA TYR A 44 -12.87 33.43 19.88
C TYR A 44 -11.49 34.06 20.07
N ILE A 45 -10.44 33.32 19.73
CA ILE A 45 -9.06 33.80 19.72
C ILE A 45 -8.79 34.42 18.33
N PRO A 46 -8.43 35.71 18.25
CA PRO A 46 -8.14 36.35 16.97
C PRO A 46 -6.99 35.67 16.21
N PRO A 47 -7.05 35.55 14.86
CA PRO A 47 -6.05 34.85 14.06
C PRO A 47 -4.62 35.41 14.17
N ALA A 48 -4.51 36.72 14.42
CA ALA A 48 -3.22 37.38 14.61
C ALA A 48 -2.53 36.99 15.92
N THR A 49 -3.30 36.75 16.99
CA THR A 49 -2.80 36.25 18.28
C THR A 49 -2.42 34.77 18.23
N LEU A 50 -3.11 33.95 17.44
CA LEU A 50 -2.70 32.57 17.17
C LEU A 50 -1.34 32.51 16.46
N ARG A 51 -1.14 33.35 15.43
CA ARG A 51 0.14 33.43 14.70
C ARG A 51 1.31 33.91 15.57
N LEU A 52 1.05 34.71 16.61
CA LEU A 52 2.09 35.15 17.55
C LEU A 52 2.43 34.06 18.59
N LEU A 53 1.46 33.21 18.97
CA LEU A 53 1.69 32.02 19.81
C LEU A 53 2.39 30.88 19.03
N ASP A 54 2.17 30.79 17.72
CA ASP A 54 2.85 29.83 16.84
C ASP A 54 4.36 30.12 16.66
N THR A 55 4.83 31.32 17.06
CA THR A 55 6.25 31.73 16.90
C THR A 55 7.14 31.46 18.12
N SER A 56 6.57 31.04 19.26
CA SER A 56 7.35 30.47 20.35
C SER A 56 7.65 29.00 20.02
N SER A 57 8.94 28.67 19.87
CA SER A 57 9.49 27.32 19.59
C SER A 57 8.55 26.18 20.00
N VAL A 58 7.74 25.72 19.05
CA VAL A 58 6.74 24.68 19.31
C VAL A 58 7.47 23.37 19.51
N ASP A 59 7.37 22.83 20.72
CA ASP A 59 7.90 21.50 21.04
C ASP A 59 7.17 20.47 20.18
N LYS A 60 7.87 19.93 19.17
CA LYS A 60 7.32 19.00 18.18
C LYS A 60 6.79 17.71 18.80
N SER A 61 7.21 17.43 20.04
CA SER A 61 6.76 16.29 20.84
C SER A 61 5.45 16.55 21.61
N SER A 62 4.98 17.80 21.71
CA SER A 62 3.77 18.12 22.49
C SER A 62 2.51 17.46 21.90
N VAL A 63 1.67 16.91 22.79
CA VAL A 63 0.36 16.33 22.45
C VAL A 63 -0.52 17.34 21.68
N GLU A 64 -0.44 18.61 22.06
CA GLU A 64 -1.25 19.70 21.46
C GLU A 64 -0.79 20.02 20.03
N TYR A 65 0.53 19.99 19.79
CA TYR A 65 1.09 20.14 18.46
C TYR A 65 0.70 18.97 17.56
N GLN A 66 0.92 17.73 18.03
CA GLN A 66 0.56 16.54 17.26
C GLN A 66 -0.94 16.49 16.93
N ARG A 67 -1.81 16.91 17.86
CA ARG A 67 -3.24 16.99 17.63
C ARG A 67 -3.61 18.04 16.58
N THR A 68 -2.98 19.22 16.64
CA THR A 68 -3.18 20.28 15.64
C THR A 68 -2.72 19.82 14.25
N GLN A 69 -1.59 19.11 14.17
CA GLN A 69 -1.11 18.50 12.93
C GLN A 69 -2.04 17.40 12.41
N TRP A 70 -2.58 16.56 13.30
CA TRP A 70 -3.57 15.54 12.93
C TRP A 70 -4.87 16.15 12.37
N ASP A 71 -5.40 17.19 13.02
CA ASP A 71 -6.60 17.88 12.55
C ASP A 71 -6.37 18.62 11.21
N ALA A 72 -5.15 19.09 10.96
CA ALA A 72 -4.75 19.65 9.67
C ALA A 72 -4.64 18.55 8.59
N LEU A 73 -4.02 17.42 8.93
CA LEU A 73 -3.88 16.24 8.08
C LEU A 73 -5.25 15.70 7.63
N GLU A 74 -6.20 15.56 8.57
CA GLU A 74 -7.56 15.12 8.26
C GLU A 74 -8.25 16.05 7.26
N ARG A 75 -8.16 17.37 7.47
CA ARG A 75 -8.77 18.35 6.57
C ARG A 75 -8.13 18.29 5.18
N ASN A 76 -6.80 18.23 5.10
CA ASN A 76 -6.08 18.19 3.84
C ASN A 76 -6.40 16.93 3.05
N ILE A 77 -6.36 15.75 3.68
CA ILE A 77 -6.68 14.48 3.04
C ILE A 77 -8.13 14.49 2.51
N ASN A 78 -9.09 14.93 3.32
CA ASN A 78 -10.49 15.00 2.89
C ASN A 78 -10.68 15.93 1.69
N LEU A 79 -10.06 17.11 1.70
CA LEU A 79 -10.14 18.05 0.59
C LEU A 79 -9.54 17.48 -0.70
N LEU A 80 -8.36 16.85 -0.62
CA LEU A 80 -7.68 16.25 -1.77
C LEU A 80 -8.48 15.09 -2.37
N VAL A 81 -9.04 14.22 -1.54
CA VAL A 81 -9.89 13.11 -1.99
C VAL A 81 -11.18 13.64 -2.63
N ASP A 82 -11.83 14.64 -2.03
CA ASP A 82 -13.07 15.22 -2.56
C ASP A 82 -12.83 15.92 -3.92
N GLN A 83 -11.67 16.55 -4.12
CA GLN A 83 -11.29 17.22 -5.37
C GLN A 83 -10.84 16.28 -6.50
N ALA A 84 -10.62 14.99 -6.22
CA ALA A 84 -10.14 14.03 -7.21
C ALA A 84 -11.14 13.73 -8.32
N ASN A 85 -10.66 13.84 -9.56
CA ASN A 85 -11.33 13.65 -10.85
C ASN A 85 -10.36 13.02 -11.85
N GLU A 86 -10.87 12.41 -12.92
CA GLU A 86 -10.05 11.71 -13.93
C GLU A 86 -8.89 12.55 -14.51
N SER A 87 -9.08 13.88 -14.64
CA SER A 87 -8.07 14.78 -15.21
C SER A 87 -7.02 15.29 -14.22
N ASN A 88 -7.27 15.22 -12.91
CA ASN A 88 -6.43 15.83 -11.88
C ASN A 88 -5.87 14.82 -10.86
N ILE A 89 -5.98 13.52 -11.11
CA ILE A 89 -5.43 12.48 -10.23
C ILE A 89 -3.92 12.66 -10.01
N CYS A 90 -3.13 12.87 -11.06
CA CYS A 90 -1.67 13.03 -10.94
C CYS A 90 -1.25 14.19 -10.00
N PRO A 91 -1.72 15.44 -10.19
CA PRO A 91 -1.36 16.54 -9.30
C PRO A 91 -1.89 16.33 -7.87
N ILE A 92 -3.06 15.72 -7.69
CA ILE A 92 -3.61 15.42 -6.36
C ILE A 92 -2.75 14.42 -5.62
N ILE A 93 -2.24 13.40 -6.31
CA ILE A 93 -1.34 12.41 -5.72
C ILE A 93 -0.04 13.06 -5.28
N ASN A 94 0.52 13.95 -6.09
CA ASN A 94 1.70 14.71 -5.70
C ASN A 94 1.45 15.52 -4.43
N GLU A 95 0.30 16.21 -4.30
CA GLU A 95 -0.05 16.92 -3.06
C GLU A 95 -0.32 15.96 -1.89
N LEU A 96 -0.90 14.79 -2.15
CA LEU A 96 -1.22 13.80 -1.14
C LEU A 96 0.05 13.19 -0.53
N PHE A 97 1.06 12.87 -1.34
CA PHE A 97 2.36 12.38 -0.87
C PHE A 97 3.18 13.46 -0.14
N LYS A 98 2.78 14.75 -0.20
CA LYS A 98 3.36 15.77 0.70
C LYS A 98 2.82 15.65 2.13
N GLN A 99 1.67 15.03 2.32
CA GLN A 99 1.05 14.78 3.62
C GLN A 99 1.49 13.41 4.13
N ASN A 100 1.63 13.20 5.45
CA ASN A 100 1.99 11.88 5.99
C ASN A 100 0.80 10.90 5.92
N ILE A 101 0.68 10.20 4.79
CA ILE A 101 -0.42 9.24 4.55
C ILE A 101 -0.26 7.97 5.41
N VAL A 102 0.96 7.60 5.82
CA VAL A 102 1.17 6.42 6.70
C VAL A 102 0.56 6.69 8.07
N ARG A 103 0.84 7.86 8.65
CA ARG A 103 0.22 8.28 9.91
C ARG A 103 -1.29 8.48 9.76
N GLY A 104 -1.71 9.14 8.68
CA GLY A 104 -3.11 9.38 8.36
C GLY A 104 -3.82 8.22 7.67
N CYS A 105 -3.33 6.98 7.78
CA CYS A 105 -3.84 5.86 6.99
C CYS A 105 -5.34 5.62 7.21
N GLY A 106 -5.79 5.58 8.47
CA GLY A 106 -7.22 5.45 8.81
C GLY A 106 -8.05 6.64 8.28
N LEU A 107 -7.53 7.86 8.40
CA LEU A 107 -8.17 9.06 7.86
C LEU A 107 -8.37 8.97 6.34
N PHE A 108 -7.33 8.52 5.63
CA PHE A 108 -7.38 8.32 4.19
C PHE A 108 -8.40 7.24 3.80
N VAL A 109 -8.35 6.07 4.45
CA VAL A 109 -9.31 5.00 4.19
C VAL A 109 -10.75 5.47 4.43
N ARG A 110 -11.01 6.14 5.56
CA ARG A 110 -12.32 6.71 5.88
C ARG A 110 -12.78 7.72 4.83
N SER A 111 -11.89 8.58 4.38
CA SER A 111 -12.17 9.58 3.35
C SER A 111 -12.58 8.92 2.02
N ILE A 112 -11.83 7.91 1.58
CA ILE A 112 -12.13 7.13 0.37
C ILE A 112 -13.48 6.42 0.46
N ILE A 113 -13.76 5.74 1.58
CA ILE A 113 -15.01 5.00 1.77
C ILE A 113 -16.22 5.96 1.79
N ARG A 114 -16.06 7.15 2.38
CA ARG A 114 -17.09 8.21 2.35
C ARG A 114 -17.28 8.75 0.93
N ALA A 115 -16.18 9.04 0.23
CA ALA A 115 -16.21 9.63 -1.11
C ALA A 115 -16.86 8.70 -2.15
N GLN A 116 -16.55 7.39 -2.12
CA GLN A 116 -17.17 6.42 -3.02
C GLN A 116 -18.67 6.23 -2.75
N SER A 117 -19.11 6.36 -1.49
CA SER A 117 -20.53 6.22 -1.12
C SER A 117 -21.39 7.41 -1.56
N THR A 118 -20.78 8.54 -1.95
CA THR A 118 -21.51 9.77 -2.31
C THR A 118 -22.03 9.72 -3.74
N THR A 119 -21.27 9.14 -4.68
CA THR A 119 -21.66 9.07 -6.09
C THR A 119 -20.99 7.87 -6.76
N LEU A 120 -21.76 7.12 -7.56
CA LEU A 120 -21.31 5.89 -8.24
C LEU A 120 -20.12 6.15 -9.17
N VAL A 121 -20.10 7.29 -9.88
CA VAL A 121 -19.00 7.69 -10.79
C VAL A 121 -17.68 7.91 -10.05
N ARG A 122 -17.71 8.28 -8.77
CA ARG A 122 -16.48 8.51 -7.99
C ARG A 122 -15.77 7.21 -7.61
N ALA A 123 -16.43 6.06 -7.70
CA ALA A 123 -15.85 4.78 -7.35
C ALA A 123 -14.65 4.41 -8.26
N SER A 124 -14.73 4.70 -9.56
CA SER A 124 -13.63 4.46 -10.52
C SER A 124 -12.42 5.36 -10.24
N VAL A 125 -12.65 6.66 -9.97
CA VAL A 125 -11.61 7.63 -9.62
C VAL A 125 -10.93 7.27 -8.30
N CYS A 126 -11.72 6.91 -7.28
CA CYS A 126 -11.18 6.47 -6.00
C CYS A 126 -10.36 5.18 -6.14
N ALA A 127 -10.82 4.23 -6.95
CA ALA A 127 -10.07 2.99 -7.21
C ALA A 127 -8.75 3.26 -7.93
N ALA A 128 -8.72 4.20 -8.88
CA ALA A 128 -7.48 4.63 -9.54
C ALA A 128 -6.50 5.29 -8.54
N LEU A 129 -7.01 6.15 -7.66
CA LEU A 129 -6.20 6.78 -6.61
C LEU A 129 -5.57 5.73 -5.68
N VAL A 130 -6.35 4.73 -5.27
CA VAL A 130 -5.86 3.61 -4.45
C VAL A 130 -4.84 2.78 -5.22
N SER A 131 -5.07 2.50 -6.50
CA SER A 131 -4.15 1.74 -7.36
C SER A 131 -2.76 2.39 -7.45
N ILE A 132 -2.69 3.73 -7.46
CA ILE A 132 -1.41 4.44 -7.56
C ILE A 132 -0.66 4.45 -6.21
N ILE A 133 -1.38 4.51 -5.08
CA ILE A 133 -0.79 4.52 -3.74
C ILE A 133 -0.33 3.13 -3.31
N ASN A 134 -1.08 2.09 -3.70
CA ASN A 134 -0.90 0.72 -3.21
C ASN A 134 0.51 0.14 -3.43
N PRO A 135 1.20 0.34 -4.56
CA PRO A 135 2.58 -0.12 -4.75
C PRO A 135 3.61 0.50 -3.80
N TRP A 136 3.33 1.70 -3.27
CA TRP A 136 4.24 2.40 -2.37
C TRP A 136 3.97 2.05 -0.92
N ILE A 137 2.69 1.96 -0.55
CA ILE A 137 2.24 1.71 0.82
C ILE A 137 1.15 0.63 0.79
N GLU A 138 1.59 -0.63 0.78
CA GLU A 138 0.73 -1.82 0.62
C GLU A 138 -0.31 -1.93 1.76
N ILE A 139 0.06 -1.51 2.97
CA ILE A 139 -0.79 -1.49 4.17
C ILE A 139 -2.08 -0.69 3.92
N ILE A 140 -2.01 0.42 3.16
CA ILE A 140 -3.19 1.24 2.87
C ILE A 140 -4.16 0.46 1.98
N GLY A 141 -3.67 -0.23 0.96
CA GLY A 141 -4.51 -1.04 0.09
C GLY A 141 -5.20 -2.17 0.87
N GLU A 142 -4.45 -2.84 1.75
CA GLU A 142 -4.98 -3.92 2.59
C GLU A 142 -6.10 -3.43 3.53
N LEU A 143 -5.86 -2.30 4.21
CA LEU A 143 -6.83 -1.69 5.12
C LEU A 143 -8.12 -1.27 4.40
N ILE A 144 -8.00 -0.63 3.23
CA ILE A 144 -9.15 -0.23 2.42
C ILE A 144 -9.98 -1.46 2.05
N VAL A 145 -9.34 -2.52 1.55
CA VAL A 145 -10.03 -3.75 1.15
C VAL A 145 -10.75 -4.39 2.34
N LYS A 146 -10.07 -4.57 3.48
CA LYS A 146 -10.68 -5.15 4.69
C LYS A 146 -11.89 -4.35 5.16
N GLN A 147 -11.81 -3.02 5.15
CA GLN A 147 -12.90 -2.17 5.61
C GLN A 147 -14.08 -2.13 4.62
N VAL A 148 -13.81 -2.16 3.32
CA VAL A 148 -14.85 -2.23 2.27
C VAL A 148 -15.59 -3.57 2.33
N ILE A 149 -14.88 -4.69 2.47
CA ILE A 149 -15.50 -6.02 2.61
C ILE A 149 -16.31 -6.11 3.90
N SER A 150 -15.78 -5.62 5.02
CA SER A 150 -16.53 -5.58 6.29
C SER A 150 -17.79 -4.72 6.19
N SER A 151 -17.70 -3.58 5.49
CA SER A 151 -18.85 -2.70 5.22
C SER A 151 -19.90 -3.40 4.36
N PHE A 152 -19.49 -4.10 3.31
CA PHE A 152 -20.37 -4.92 2.48
C PHE A 152 -21.09 -5.98 3.31
N ARG A 153 -20.38 -6.76 4.13
CA ARG A 153 -20.98 -7.81 4.99
C ARG A 153 -22.01 -7.23 5.94
N ARG A 154 -21.74 -6.06 6.54
CA ARG A 154 -22.67 -5.38 7.46
C ARG A 154 -23.93 -4.88 6.73
N GLN A 155 -23.75 -4.29 5.54
CA GLN A 155 -24.85 -3.77 4.71
C GLN A 155 -25.71 -4.91 4.15
N TYR A 156 -25.09 -6.02 3.73
CA TYR A 156 -25.78 -7.23 3.29
C TYR A 156 -26.64 -7.82 4.41
N LYS A 157 -26.10 -7.96 5.63
CA LYS A 157 -26.87 -8.41 6.79
C LYS A 157 -28.02 -7.48 7.16
N SER A 158 -27.89 -6.19 6.83
CA SER A 158 -28.88 -5.16 7.13
C SER A 158 -29.88 -4.94 5.99
N ASN A 159 -29.76 -5.66 4.87
CA ASN A 159 -30.58 -5.51 3.65
C ASN A 159 -30.64 -4.07 3.09
N ASP A 160 -29.57 -3.29 3.22
CA ASP A 160 -29.50 -1.94 2.63
C ASP A 160 -28.97 -2.00 1.18
N LYS A 161 -29.89 -2.07 0.22
CA LYS A 161 -29.58 -2.19 -1.21
C LYS A 161 -28.71 -1.05 -1.73
N THR A 162 -29.01 0.20 -1.36
CA THR A 162 -28.34 1.38 -1.92
C THR A 162 -26.87 1.43 -1.55
N LYS A 163 -26.55 1.17 -0.28
CA LYS A 163 -25.18 1.11 0.21
C LYS A 163 -24.44 -0.15 -0.26
N CYS A 164 -25.16 -1.27 -0.33
CA CYS A 164 -24.61 -2.50 -0.88
C CYS A 164 -24.17 -2.29 -2.33
N LEU A 165 -24.99 -1.59 -3.12
CA LEU A 165 -24.69 -1.28 -4.51
C LEU A 165 -23.42 -0.43 -4.65
N SER A 166 -23.32 0.69 -3.92
CA SER A 166 -22.13 1.55 -4.00
C SER A 166 -20.86 0.80 -3.60
N THR A 167 -20.92 0.02 -2.52
CA THR A 167 -19.78 -0.76 -2.03
C THR A 167 -19.37 -1.85 -3.03
N THR A 168 -20.35 -2.53 -3.63
CA THR A 168 -20.11 -3.58 -4.62
C THR A 168 -19.49 -3.02 -5.91
N LYS A 169 -19.95 -1.84 -6.38
CA LYS A 169 -19.29 -1.14 -7.49
C LYS A 169 -17.86 -0.72 -7.17
N PHE A 170 -17.61 -0.25 -5.95
CA PHE A 170 -16.26 0.10 -5.54
C PHE A 170 -15.33 -1.13 -5.55
N ILE A 171 -15.79 -2.28 -5.05
CA ILE A 171 -15.05 -3.55 -5.14
C ILE A 171 -14.77 -3.91 -6.62
N ALA A 172 -15.75 -3.72 -7.52
CA ALA A 172 -15.56 -4.01 -8.95
C ALA A 172 -14.40 -3.20 -9.54
N HIS A 173 -14.36 -1.89 -9.26
CA HIS A 173 -13.29 -1.03 -9.77
C HIS A 173 -11.93 -1.33 -9.14
N LEU A 174 -11.86 -1.74 -7.86
CA LEU A 174 -10.60 -2.18 -7.23
C LEU A 174 -10.04 -3.44 -7.90
N VAL A 175 -10.90 -4.38 -8.30
CA VAL A 175 -10.50 -5.59 -9.05
C VAL A 175 -10.10 -5.25 -10.47
N ASN A 176 -10.82 -4.34 -11.14
CA ASN A 176 -10.45 -3.89 -12.48
C ASN A 176 -9.06 -3.23 -12.51
N GLN A 177 -8.71 -2.49 -11.45
CA GLN A 177 -7.40 -1.86 -11.25
C GLN A 177 -6.31 -2.80 -10.70
N ASN A 178 -6.61 -4.10 -10.53
CA ASN A 178 -5.72 -5.14 -9.95
C ASN A 178 -5.22 -4.86 -8.52
N VAL A 179 -5.91 -4.02 -7.76
CA VAL A 179 -5.62 -3.85 -6.32
C VAL A 179 -6.08 -5.10 -5.55
N LEU A 180 -7.16 -5.72 -6.01
CA LEU A 180 -7.80 -6.86 -5.38
C LEU A 180 -7.88 -8.04 -6.34
N HIS A 181 -7.65 -9.25 -5.85
CA HIS A 181 -7.79 -10.46 -6.66
C HIS A 181 -9.26 -10.77 -6.98
N GLU A 182 -9.53 -11.33 -8.15
CA GLU A 182 -10.88 -11.58 -8.66
C GLU A 182 -11.65 -12.68 -7.91
N ILE A 183 -10.97 -13.45 -7.05
CA ILE A 183 -11.61 -14.48 -6.21
C ILE A 183 -12.71 -13.86 -5.35
N ILE A 184 -12.49 -12.67 -4.77
CA ILE A 184 -13.51 -11.98 -3.96
C ILE A 184 -14.75 -11.66 -4.77
N THR A 185 -14.58 -11.24 -6.03
CA THR A 185 -15.70 -10.97 -6.93
C THR A 185 -16.55 -12.23 -7.13
N LEU A 186 -15.90 -13.38 -7.36
CA LEU A 186 -16.59 -14.66 -7.51
C LEU A 186 -17.29 -15.09 -6.22
N GLU A 187 -16.64 -14.95 -5.07
CA GLU A 187 -17.22 -15.27 -3.76
C GLU A 187 -18.46 -14.42 -3.46
N ILE A 188 -18.39 -13.10 -3.68
CA ILE A 188 -19.53 -12.18 -3.51
C ILE A 188 -20.68 -12.56 -4.44
N LEU A 189 -20.40 -12.87 -5.71
CA LEU A 189 -21.43 -13.28 -6.67
C LEU A 189 -22.08 -14.61 -6.28
N ILE A 190 -21.29 -15.58 -5.79
CA ILE A 190 -21.83 -16.85 -5.28
C ILE A 190 -22.73 -16.61 -4.07
N LEU A 191 -22.35 -15.70 -3.17
CA LEU A 191 -23.14 -15.35 -1.98
C LEU A 191 -24.46 -14.67 -2.36
N LEU A 192 -24.43 -13.67 -3.26
CA LEU A 192 -25.63 -12.97 -3.75
C LEU A 192 -26.60 -13.93 -4.46
N LEU A 193 -26.08 -14.83 -5.30
CA LEU A 193 -26.90 -15.79 -6.05
C LEU A 193 -27.29 -17.03 -5.24
N GLY A 194 -26.66 -17.27 -4.09
CA GLY A 194 -26.99 -18.39 -3.19
C GLY A 194 -28.36 -18.23 -2.52
N SER A 195 -28.74 -17.00 -2.18
CA SER A 195 -30.07 -16.64 -1.70
C SER A 195 -30.74 -15.68 -2.70
N PRO A 196 -31.39 -16.20 -3.76
CA PRO A 196 -31.92 -15.38 -4.84
C PRO A 196 -33.17 -14.61 -4.37
N SER A 197 -32.98 -13.33 -4.03
CA SER A 197 -34.03 -12.32 -3.95
C SER A 197 -33.93 -11.40 -5.17
N ASP A 198 -35.01 -10.73 -5.56
CA ASP A 198 -34.98 -9.79 -6.70
C ASP A 198 -33.88 -8.73 -6.52
N ASP A 199 -33.69 -8.22 -5.30
CA ASP A 199 -32.68 -7.22 -4.98
C ASP A 199 -31.25 -7.79 -5.06
N ASN A 200 -31.02 -9.02 -4.59
CA ASN A 200 -29.70 -9.66 -4.67
C ASN A 200 -29.32 -9.97 -6.12
N VAL A 201 -30.30 -10.37 -6.95
CA VAL A 201 -30.09 -10.61 -8.37
C VAL A 201 -29.78 -9.31 -9.11
N GLU A 202 -30.50 -8.23 -8.81
CA GLU A 202 -30.19 -6.90 -9.37
C GLU A 202 -28.79 -6.42 -8.98
N LEU A 203 -28.41 -6.54 -7.70
CA LEU A 203 -27.06 -6.23 -7.23
C LEU A 203 -25.99 -7.06 -7.95
N ALA A 204 -26.23 -8.37 -8.14
CA ALA A 204 -25.31 -9.24 -8.85
C ALA A 204 -25.17 -8.85 -10.33
N ILE A 205 -26.27 -8.47 -10.99
CA ILE A 205 -26.26 -8.02 -12.39
C ILE A 205 -25.46 -6.73 -12.53
N GLU A 206 -25.72 -5.73 -11.68
CA GLU A 206 -24.94 -4.49 -11.69
C GLU A 206 -23.47 -4.74 -11.40
N PHE A 207 -23.14 -5.64 -10.46
CA PHE A 207 -21.76 -5.98 -10.17
C PHE A 207 -21.04 -6.61 -11.38
N VAL A 208 -21.68 -7.57 -12.06
CA VAL A 208 -21.12 -8.20 -13.27
C VAL A 208 -20.99 -7.20 -14.42
N LYS A 209 -21.88 -6.22 -14.54
CA LYS A 209 -21.73 -5.17 -15.57
C LYS A 209 -20.41 -4.38 -15.40
N GLU A 210 -20.00 -4.09 -14.17
CA GLU A 210 -18.80 -3.30 -13.87
C GLU A 210 -17.49 -4.11 -13.96
N CYS A 211 -17.47 -5.37 -13.48
CA CYS A 211 -16.25 -6.20 -13.45
C CYS A 211 -16.19 -7.31 -14.52
N GLY A 212 -17.24 -7.47 -15.32
CA GLY A 212 -17.41 -8.60 -16.25
C GLY A 212 -16.33 -8.69 -17.32
N GLN A 213 -15.86 -7.55 -17.85
CA GLN A 213 -14.75 -7.51 -18.80
C GLN A 213 -13.47 -8.11 -18.18
N LYS A 214 -13.12 -7.68 -16.96
CA LYS A 214 -11.94 -8.17 -16.25
C LYS A 214 -12.04 -9.65 -15.91
N LEU A 215 -13.22 -10.10 -15.46
CA LEU A 215 -13.48 -11.51 -15.21
C LEU A 215 -13.38 -12.36 -16.48
N CYS A 216 -13.78 -11.83 -17.64
CA CYS A 216 -13.66 -12.54 -18.91
C CYS A 216 -12.19 -12.75 -19.31
N GLU A 217 -11.31 -11.79 -19.01
CA GLU A 217 -9.87 -11.85 -19.29
C GLU A 217 -9.13 -12.80 -18.35
N VAL A 218 -9.44 -12.75 -17.04
CA VAL A 218 -8.68 -13.48 -16.02
C VAL A 218 -9.29 -14.85 -15.69
N SER A 219 -10.62 -14.93 -15.53
CA SER A 219 -11.32 -16.15 -15.10
C SER A 219 -12.62 -16.40 -15.89
N PRO A 220 -12.51 -16.78 -17.18
CA PRO A 220 -13.68 -17.04 -18.02
C PRO A 220 -14.54 -18.21 -17.50
N ARG A 221 -13.92 -19.19 -16.83
CA ARG A 221 -14.64 -20.32 -16.22
C ARG A 221 -15.54 -19.89 -15.06
N GLY A 222 -15.03 -19.01 -14.19
CA GLY A 222 -15.80 -18.46 -13.07
C GLY A 222 -17.00 -17.67 -13.58
N LEU A 223 -16.78 -16.79 -14.56
CA LEU A 223 -17.83 -15.99 -15.19
C LEU A 223 -18.92 -16.88 -15.84
N ASN A 224 -18.52 -17.91 -16.59
CA ASN A 224 -19.47 -18.84 -17.21
C ASN A 224 -20.36 -19.54 -16.16
N SER A 225 -19.79 -19.95 -15.02
CA SER A 225 -20.58 -20.55 -13.94
C SER A 225 -21.63 -19.59 -13.35
N ILE A 226 -21.32 -18.29 -13.30
CA ILE A 226 -22.25 -17.26 -12.83
C ILE A 226 -23.40 -17.08 -13.82
N PHE A 227 -23.10 -16.99 -15.12
CA PHE A 227 -24.12 -16.90 -16.17
C PHE A 227 -25.05 -18.12 -16.18
N SER A 228 -24.52 -19.33 -16.06
CA SER A 228 -25.36 -20.53 -15.96
C SER A 228 -26.30 -20.51 -14.74
N LYS A 229 -25.86 -19.93 -13.60
CA LYS A 229 -26.74 -19.72 -12.45
C LYS A 229 -27.82 -18.68 -12.74
N LEU A 230 -27.49 -17.56 -13.39
CA LEU A 230 -28.45 -16.52 -13.76
C LEU A 230 -29.49 -17.03 -14.76
N GLU A 231 -29.09 -17.80 -15.76
CA GLU A 231 -29.99 -18.48 -16.71
C GLU A 231 -30.95 -19.44 -16.00
N ASN A 232 -30.45 -20.22 -15.03
CA ASN A 232 -31.30 -21.08 -14.20
C ASN A 232 -32.30 -20.29 -13.34
N LEU A 233 -31.95 -19.07 -12.93
CA LEU A 233 -32.83 -18.17 -12.18
C LEU A 233 -33.88 -17.50 -13.07
N HIS A 234 -33.58 -17.24 -14.35
CA HIS A 234 -34.54 -16.70 -15.33
C HIS A 234 -35.80 -17.58 -15.45
N ASN A 235 -35.61 -18.90 -15.38
CA ASN A 235 -36.68 -19.91 -15.41
C ASN A 235 -37.53 -19.97 -14.13
N LYS A 236 -37.15 -19.27 -13.05
CA LYS A 236 -37.90 -19.21 -11.79
C LYS A 236 -38.91 -18.05 -11.79
N PRO A 237 -39.91 -18.05 -10.89
CA PRO A 237 -40.86 -16.94 -10.77
C PRO A 237 -40.18 -15.70 -10.15
N LEU A 238 -39.47 -14.94 -10.97
CA LEU A 238 -38.92 -13.61 -10.65
C LEU A 238 -39.83 -12.49 -11.18
N LYS A 239 -39.65 -11.28 -10.67
CA LYS A 239 -40.29 -10.08 -11.24
C LYS A 239 -39.86 -9.90 -12.70
N LYS A 240 -40.78 -9.38 -13.52
CA LYS A 240 -40.52 -9.11 -14.95
C LYS A 240 -39.28 -8.21 -15.13
N CYS A 241 -39.16 -7.14 -14.36
CA CYS A 241 -38.00 -6.23 -14.43
C CYS A 241 -36.67 -6.95 -14.20
N THR A 242 -36.61 -7.88 -13.24
CA THR A 242 -35.38 -8.64 -12.94
C THR A 242 -35.06 -9.62 -14.08
N ARG A 243 -36.08 -10.18 -14.73
CA ARG A 243 -35.90 -11.02 -15.91
C ARG A 243 -35.34 -10.23 -17.09
N ASP A 244 -35.91 -9.05 -17.36
CA ASP A 244 -35.46 -8.13 -18.41
C ASP A 244 -33.98 -7.71 -18.15
N MET A 245 -33.59 -7.45 -16.89
CA MET A 245 -32.19 -7.16 -16.52
C MET A 245 -31.21 -8.32 -16.77
N ILE A 246 -31.65 -9.57 -16.63
CA ILE A 246 -30.82 -10.75 -16.95
C ILE A 246 -30.61 -10.82 -18.47
N GLU A 247 -31.66 -10.61 -19.26
CA GLU A 247 -31.57 -10.57 -20.73
C GLU A 247 -30.65 -9.45 -21.21
N ASP A 248 -30.77 -8.26 -20.61
CA ASP A 248 -29.86 -7.13 -20.85
C ASP A 248 -28.40 -7.51 -20.55
N LEU A 249 -28.14 -8.25 -19.46
CA LEU A 249 -26.78 -8.67 -19.11
C LEU A 249 -26.21 -9.68 -20.12
N VAL A 250 -27.05 -10.59 -20.63
CA VAL A 250 -26.64 -11.52 -21.70
C VAL A 250 -26.28 -10.75 -22.97
N ALA A 251 -27.05 -9.74 -23.35
CA ALA A 251 -26.72 -8.87 -24.47
C ALA A 251 -25.39 -8.11 -24.27
N VAL A 252 -25.11 -7.62 -23.04
CA VAL A 252 -23.83 -6.98 -22.70
C VAL A 252 -22.66 -7.97 -22.85
N ARG A 253 -22.85 -9.24 -22.50
CA ARG A 253 -21.84 -10.31 -22.68
C ARG A 253 -21.57 -10.59 -24.15
N GLU A 254 -22.60 -10.68 -24.99
CA GLU A 254 -22.45 -10.84 -26.44
C GLU A 254 -21.70 -9.66 -27.07
N GLY A 255 -21.94 -8.45 -26.54
CA GLY A 255 -21.18 -7.25 -26.86
C GLY A 255 -19.75 -7.21 -26.30
N GLN A 256 -19.29 -8.25 -25.60
CA GLN A 256 -17.99 -8.32 -24.92
C GLN A 256 -17.71 -7.10 -24.04
N PHE A 257 -18.72 -6.61 -23.31
CA PHE A 257 -18.60 -5.49 -22.38
C PHE A 257 -18.01 -4.19 -22.99
N LYS A 258 -18.16 -3.96 -24.30
CA LYS A 258 -17.61 -2.76 -24.97
C LYS A 258 -18.04 -1.43 -24.34
N GLU A 259 -19.27 -1.36 -23.82
CA GLU A 259 -19.81 -0.17 -23.17
C GLU A 259 -19.31 0.01 -21.72
N ASN A 260 -18.83 -1.07 -21.09
CA ASN A 260 -18.32 -1.09 -19.72
C ASN A 260 -16.88 -1.60 -19.70
N PRO A 261 -15.90 -0.79 -20.16
CA PRO A 261 -14.49 -1.18 -20.11
C PRO A 261 -14.05 -1.35 -18.66
N ALA A 262 -13.19 -2.34 -18.39
CA ALA A 262 -12.69 -2.61 -17.04
C ALA A 262 -12.06 -1.37 -16.39
N VAL A 263 -11.17 -0.69 -17.12
CA VAL A 263 -10.57 0.58 -16.69
C VAL A 263 -10.84 1.64 -17.75
N PRO A 264 -11.46 2.78 -17.40
CA PRO A 264 -11.56 3.93 -18.30
C PRO A 264 -10.18 4.39 -18.77
N ARG A 265 -10.04 4.77 -20.05
CA ARG A 265 -8.73 5.07 -20.67
C ARG A 265 -7.90 6.14 -19.94
N GLY A 266 -8.53 7.05 -19.18
CA GLY A 266 -7.83 8.08 -18.39
C GLY A 266 -7.39 7.63 -17.00
N LEU A 267 -7.80 6.43 -16.56
CA LEU A 267 -7.59 5.92 -15.20
C LEU A 267 -6.59 4.76 -15.12
N ASP A 268 -6.04 4.31 -16.26
CA ASP A 268 -4.98 3.29 -16.32
C ASP A 268 -3.61 3.96 -16.21
N LEU A 269 -3.28 4.39 -14.99
CA LEU A 269 -2.08 5.19 -14.70
C LEU A 269 -0.91 4.35 -14.16
N VAL A 270 -1.13 3.08 -13.82
CA VAL A 270 -0.14 2.23 -13.17
C VAL A 270 0.19 1.04 -14.05
N HIS A 271 1.47 0.87 -14.38
CA HIS A 271 1.91 -0.30 -15.13
C HIS A 271 1.68 -1.60 -14.33
N LYS A 272 1.18 -2.64 -15.02
CA LYS A 272 0.88 -3.98 -14.46
C LYS A 272 2.03 -4.62 -13.67
N ASN A 273 3.27 -4.22 -13.93
CA ASN A 273 4.46 -4.78 -13.27
C ASN A 273 4.71 -4.24 -11.86
N ILE A 274 4.18 -3.05 -11.56
CA ILE A 274 4.37 -2.34 -10.29
C ILE A 274 3.16 -2.56 -9.37
N GLN A 275 2.02 -2.98 -9.95
CA GLN A 275 0.80 -3.26 -9.19
C GLN A 275 1.01 -4.39 -8.18
N TYR A 276 0.51 -4.18 -6.97
CA TYR A 276 0.42 -5.19 -5.93
C TYR A 276 -1.05 -5.63 -5.81
N THR A 277 -1.31 -6.93 -5.80
CA THR A 277 -2.68 -7.46 -5.74
C THR A 277 -2.89 -8.18 -4.42
N HIS A 278 -3.88 -7.72 -3.65
CA HIS A 278 -4.21 -8.30 -2.35
C HIS A 278 -5.07 -9.56 -2.51
N MET A 279 -4.64 -10.65 -1.86
CA MET A 279 -5.35 -11.93 -1.78
C MET A 279 -6.13 -12.01 -0.46
N ILE A 280 -7.27 -11.33 -0.39
CA ILE A 280 -8.14 -11.35 0.80
C ILE A 280 -9.34 -12.26 0.53
N THR A 281 -9.92 -12.84 1.58
CA THR A 281 -11.16 -13.63 1.49
C THR A 281 -12.25 -13.01 2.36
N LEU A 282 -13.52 -13.33 2.09
CA LEU A 282 -14.66 -12.75 2.82
C LEU A 282 -14.61 -12.97 4.36
N ASP A 283 -13.95 -14.04 4.82
CA ASP A 283 -13.99 -14.48 6.22
C ASP A 283 -12.93 -13.84 7.12
N THR A 284 -11.81 -13.37 6.56
CA THR A 284 -10.64 -12.87 7.32
C THR A 284 -10.69 -11.36 7.63
N CYS A 285 -11.80 -10.68 7.32
CA CYS A 285 -11.88 -9.23 7.38
C CYS A 285 -12.37 -8.70 8.74
N GLU A 286 -11.45 -8.38 9.64
CA GLU A 286 -11.72 -7.56 10.83
C GLU A 286 -11.36 -6.09 10.56
N PRO A 287 -12.30 -5.14 10.74
CA PRO A 287 -12.00 -3.72 10.61
C PRO A 287 -11.11 -3.27 11.77
N GLN A 288 -10.13 -2.40 11.50
CA GLN A 288 -9.27 -1.81 12.51
C GLN A 288 -9.65 -0.33 12.76
N PRO A 289 -10.75 -0.05 13.48
CA PRO A 289 -11.24 1.31 13.71
C PRO A 289 -10.32 2.16 14.61
N ILE A 290 -9.31 1.53 15.23
CA ILE A 290 -8.37 2.21 16.13
C ILE A 290 -7.48 3.21 15.36
N LEU A 291 -7.19 2.94 14.08
CA LEU A 291 -6.37 3.82 13.25
C LEU A 291 -7.10 5.11 12.81
N ASP A 292 -8.42 5.20 13.04
CA ASP A 292 -9.23 6.37 12.71
C ASP A 292 -9.19 7.47 13.79
N LEU A 293 -8.63 7.13 14.96
CA LEU A 293 -8.59 7.98 16.13
C LEU A 293 -7.17 8.48 16.37
N PHE A 294 -7.07 9.74 16.80
CA PHE A 294 -5.80 10.31 17.21
C PHE A 294 -5.23 9.52 18.39
N THR A 295 -4.02 9.00 18.20
CA THR A 295 -3.20 8.41 19.25
C THR A 295 -1.93 9.24 19.38
N TYR A 296 -1.53 9.50 20.63
CA TYR A 296 -0.29 10.18 20.90
C TYR A 296 0.87 9.27 20.53
N ASP A 297 1.84 9.82 19.79
CA ASP A 297 3.00 9.09 19.33
C ASP A 297 4.25 9.61 20.04
N GLU A 298 4.87 8.74 20.85
CA GLU A 298 6.12 9.06 21.56
C GLU A 298 7.31 9.19 20.61
N LYS A 299 7.26 8.54 19.43
CA LYS A 299 8.31 8.50 18.41
C LYS A 299 7.95 9.30 17.16
N TYR A 300 7.19 10.37 17.34
CA TYR A 300 6.66 11.16 16.24
C TYR A 300 7.73 11.65 15.25
N GLU A 301 8.88 12.10 15.75
CA GLU A 301 9.97 12.59 14.89
C GLU A 301 10.59 11.47 14.05
N GLU A 302 10.80 10.28 14.62
CA GLU A 302 11.33 9.12 13.89
C GLU A 302 10.38 8.67 12.77
N HIS A 303 9.06 8.64 13.04
CA HIS A 303 8.07 8.25 12.04
C HIS A 303 7.89 9.30 10.94
N GLU A 304 8.02 10.58 11.25
CA GLU A 304 8.03 11.65 10.24
C GLU A 304 9.28 11.54 9.35
N GLU A 305 10.44 11.25 9.91
CA GLU A 305 11.67 11.02 9.13
C GLU A 305 11.55 9.80 8.22
N GLN A 306 11.03 8.68 8.71
CA GLN A 306 10.76 7.48 7.91
C GLN A 306 9.81 7.79 6.74
N TYR A 307 8.75 8.56 6.99
CA TYR A 307 7.85 8.98 5.92
C TYR A 307 8.53 9.90 4.92
N ASN A 308 9.40 10.81 5.36
CA ASN A 308 10.16 11.70 4.47
C ASN A 308 11.08 10.91 3.54
N VAL A 309 11.66 9.80 3.99
CA VAL A 309 12.43 8.88 3.12
C VAL A 309 11.54 8.28 2.03
N ILE A 310 10.36 7.74 2.39
CA ILE A 310 9.40 7.17 1.44
C ILE A 310 8.93 8.25 0.44
N ARG A 311 8.64 9.44 0.94
CA ARG A 311 8.25 10.61 0.14
C ARG A 311 9.33 11.00 -0.86
N ALA A 312 10.60 11.06 -0.43
CA ALA A 312 11.71 11.38 -1.30
C ALA A 312 11.89 10.33 -2.40
N MET A 313 11.70 9.05 -2.09
CA MET A 313 11.71 7.96 -3.08
C MET A 313 10.60 8.13 -4.12
N PHE A 314 9.39 8.54 -3.71
CA PHE A 314 8.28 8.81 -4.62
C PHE A 314 8.59 9.95 -5.59
N PHE A 315 9.00 11.12 -5.09
CA PHE A 315 9.28 12.27 -5.94
C PHE A 315 10.49 12.08 -6.86
N ARG A 316 11.51 11.35 -6.40
CA ARG A 316 12.66 11.00 -7.25
C ARG A 316 12.26 10.17 -8.46
N LYS A 317 11.18 9.38 -8.37
CA LYS A 317 10.63 8.62 -9.50
C LYS A 317 9.72 9.46 -10.42
N SER A 318 9.13 10.54 -9.91
CA SER A 318 8.28 11.46 -10.69
C SER A 318 9.08 12.55 -11.43
N SER A 319 10.34 12.78 -11.03
CA SER A 319 11.24 13.80 -11.57
C SER A 319 12.36 13.18 -12.43
N ASP A 320 11.99 12.49 -13.50
CA ASP A 320 12.87 12.20 -14.63
C ASP A 320 12.90 13.36 -15.66
N ASP A 321 12.66 14.59 -15.18
CA ASP A 321 13.07 15.82 -15.87
C ASP A 321 14.09 16.54 -14.97
N GLU A 322 15.30 16.63 -15.51
CA GLU A 322 16.51 17.34 -15.04
C GLU A 322 16.40 18.11 -13.72
N ASP A 323 17.07 17.60 -12.67
CA ASP A 323 17.91 18.46 -11.83
C ASP A 323 18.90 17.64 -10.97
N LYS A 324 20.16 17.62 -11.43
CA LYS A 324 21.31 17.24 -10.62
C LYS A 324 21.53 18.30 -9.55
N SER A 325 21.09 18.05 -8.32
CA SER A 325 21.61 18.77 -7.15
C SER A 325 22.22 17.79 -6.15
N ASN A 326 23.51 17.97 -5.94
CA ASN A 326 24.36 17.24 -5.00
C ASN A 326 23.79 17.33 -3.58
N PHE A 327 23.56 16.18 -2.94
CA PHE A 327 23.43 16.11 -1.48
C PHE A 327 24.56 15.26 -0.90
N SER A 328 25.57 15.95 -0.40
CA SER A 328 26.71 15.40 0.32
C SER A 328 26.24 14.86 1.66
N ILE A 329 26.30 13.53 1.85
CA ILE A 329 26.23 12.93 3.19
C ILE A 329 27.63 13.04 3.81
N SER A 330 27.75 13.96 4.76
CA SER A 330 28.87 14.05 5.69
C SER A 330 28.83 12.86 6.64
N ASN A 331 29.72 11.89 6.47
CA ASN A 331 30.06 10.92 7.50
C ASN A 331 31.21 11.50 8.34
N ASP A 332 30.90 11.97 9.55
CA ASP A 332 31.88 12.20 10.62
C ASP A 332 31.43 11.48 11.89
N LYS A 333 32.46 10.99 12.62
CA LYS A 333 32.49 10.21 13.88
C LYS A 333 32.20 8.71 13.71
N GLY A 334 33.05 7.78 14.11
CA GLY A 334 34.21 7.85 15.00
C GLY A 334 34.22 6.58 15.85
N ASP A 335 35.25 5.76 15.65
CA ASP A 335 35.57 4.47 16.26
C ASP A 335 35.48 4.44 17.80
N GLY A 336 35.09 3.28 18.35
CA GLY A 336 34.85 3.05 19.77
C GLY A 336 34.65 1.57 20.11
N ASN A 337 35.61 0.73 19.73
CA ASN A 337 35.69 -0.69 20.07
C ASN A 337 35.62 -0.97 21.58
N LYS A 338 34.68 -1.82 22.03
CA LYS A 338 34.80 -2.66 23.24
C LYS A 338 34.01 -3.96 23.09
N ASP A 339 34.77 -5.03 22.91
CA ASP A 339 34.37 -6.42 23.10
C ASP A 339 33.74 -6.63 24.49
N ASN A 340 32.63 -7.36 24.54
CA ASN A 340 32.40 -8.37 25.56
C ASN A 340 31.39 -9.40 25.03
N VAL A 341 31.90 -10.62 24.92
CA VAL A 341 31.18 -11.87 24.66
C VAL A 341 30.30 -12.19 25.86
N ASP A 342 29.04 -12.53 25.63
CA ASP A 342 28.43 -13.71 26.26
C ASP A 342 27.15 -14.14 25.52
N ASP A 343 27.19 -15.42 25.14
CA ASP A 343 26.12 -16.22 24.55
C ASP A 343 24.96 -16.42 25.53
N GLU A 344 23.73 -16.08 25.12
CA GLU A 344 22.56 -16.90 25.47
C GLU A 344 21.60 -17.02 24.29
N LYS A 345 21.66 -18.19 23.66
CA LYS A 345 20.69 -18.68 22.68
C LYS A 345 19.32 -18.87 23.34
N LYS A 346 18.28 -18.27 22.76
CA LYS A 346 16.92 -18.82 22.83
C LYS A 346 16.31 -18.85 21.44
N GLU A 347 16.26 -20.07 20.90
CA GLU A 347 15.45 -20.45 19.76
C GLU A 347 13.97 -20.13 20.02
N LYS A 348 13.34 -19.47 19.05
CA LYS A 348 11.93 -19.71 18.72
C LYS A 348 11.84 -19.91 17.22
N GLN A 349 11.74 -21.17 16.84
CA GLN A 349 11.17 -21.63 15.58
C GLN A 349 9.73 -21.13 15.49
N GLU A 350 9.38 -20.46 14.39
CA GLU A 350 8.10 -20.56 13.67
C GLU A 350 8.13 -19.60 12.46
N THR A 351 7.47 -20.00 11.36
CA THR A 351 7.31 -19.32 10.05
C THR A 351 8.43 -19.46 8.99
N ILE A 352 8.87 -20.68 8.68
CA ILE A 352 9.60 -20.97 7.42
C ILE A 352 8.59 -21.46 6.37
N ILE A 353 7.64 -20.62 5.93
CA ILE A 353 6.82 -20.91 4.74
C ILE A 353 6.64 -19.67 3.82
N ASP A 354 6.92 -18.44 4.28
CA ASP A 354 6.59 -17.22 3.52
C ASP A 354 7.81 -16.44 2.95
N ASP A 355 9.03 -16.94 3.16
CA ASP A 355 10.24 -16.21 2.76
C ASP A 355 10.53 -16.28 1.25
N ARG A 356 9.99 -17.27 0.53
CA ARG A 356 10.29 -17.44 -0.90
C ARG A 356 9.57 -16.43 -1.80
N GLU A 357 8.28 -16.20 -1.58
CA GLU A 357 7.51 -15.23 -2.37
C GLU A 357 7.93 -13.79 -2.03
N THR A 358 8.23 -13.53 -0.75
CA THR A 358 8.79 -12.24 -0.30
C THR A 358 10.19 -12.00 -0.86
N ASN A 359 11.09 -12.99 -0.89
CA ASN A 359 12.39 -12.87 -1.56
C ASN A 359 12.27 -12.65 -3.07
N LEU A 360 11.30 -13.29 -3.74
CA LEU A 360 11.04 -13.08 -5.16
C LEU A 360 10.47 -11.67 -5.44
N LEU A 361 9.62 -11.15 -4.54
CA LEU A 361 9.11 -9.78 -4.58
C LEU A 361 10.21 -8.75 -4.32
N ILE A 362 11.10 -9.00 -3.35
CA ILE A 362 12.28 -8.18 -3.08
C ILE A 362 13.21 -8.19 -4.30
N LEU A 363 13.45 -9.35 -4.90
CA LEU A 363 14.24 -9.48 -6.12
C LEU A 363 13.59 -8.75 -7.30
N ARG A 364 12.27 -8.87 -7.49
CA ARG A 364 11.53 -8.16 -8.53
C ARG A 364 11.54 -6.65 -8.30
N ARG A 365 11.40 -6.20 -7.06
CA ARG A 365 11.46 -4.78 -6.66
C ARG A 365 12.85 -4.20 -6.83
N ALA A 366 13.89 -4.92 -6.43
CA ALA A 366 15.30 -4.55 -6.61
C ALA A 366 15.70 -4.53 -8.10
N MET A 367 15.28 -5.53 -8.88
CA MET A 367 15.49 -5.54 -10.33
C MET A 367 14.82 -4.36 -11.01
N CYS A 368 13.56 -4.05 -10.70
CA CYS A 368 12.85 -2.93 -11.30
C CYS A 368 13.44 -1.57 -10.90
N LEU A 369 13.86 -1.41 -9.64
CA LEU A 369 14.48 -0.15 -9.17
C LEU A 369 15.86 0.10 -9.80
N GLU A 370 16.66 -0.95 -10.02
CA GLU A 370 18.01 -0.79 -10.59
C GLU A 370 18.00 -0.64 -12.12
N ILE A 371 17.03 -1.27 -12.81
CA ILE A 371 16.82 -1.12 -14.26
C ILE A 371 16.37 0.30 -14.63
N GLU A 372 15.87 1.11 -13.69
CA GLU A 372 15.40 2.47 -13.96
C GLU A 372 16.45 3.56 -13.61
N SER A 373 17.58 3.24 -12.95
CA SER A 373 18.43 4.24 -12.27
C SER A 373 19.81 4.60 -12.88
N SER A 374 20.24 4.05 -14.03
CA SER A 374 21.65 4.15 -14.45
C SER A 374 21.96 3.88 -15.92
N VAL A 375 22.76 4.74 -16.58
CA VAL A 375 23.25 4.57 -17.97
C VAL A 375 23.93 3.20 -18.25
N ASP A 376 24.37 2.45 -17.22
CA ASP A 376 24.82 1.04 -17.28
C ASP A 376 23.84 0.07 -16.55
N HIS A 377 22.55 0.07 -16.90
CA HIS A 377 21.50 -0.72 -16.24
C HIS A 377 21.80 -2.24 -16.18
N GLU A 378 22.45 -2.78 -17.22
CA GLU A 378 22.60 -4.22 -17.40
C GLU A 378 23.70 -4.83 -16.51
N MET A 379 24.77 -4.09 -16.23
CA MET A 379 25.86 -4.54 -15.36
C MET A 379 25.44 -4.53 -13.89
N LYS A 380 24.76 -3.46 -13.44
CA LYS A 380 24.26 -3.34 -12.07
C LYS A 380 23.20 -4.39 -11.75
N LEU A 381 22.35 -4.71 -12.72
CA LEU A 381 21.39 -5.81 -12.58
C LEU A 381 22.09 -7.14 -12.24
N CYS A 382 23.19 -7.47 -12.92
CA CYS A 382 23.98 -8.67 -12.62
C CYS A 382 24.55 -8.63 -11.19
N GLN A 383 25.06 -7.47 -10.76
CA GLN A 383 25.58 -7.28 -9.40
C GLN A 383 24.48 -7.46 -8.34
N VAL A 384 23.30 -6.87 -8.55
CA VAL A 384 22.17 -6.97 -7.61
C VAL A 384 21.71 -8.42 -7.45
N ILE A 385 21.62 -9.19 -8.54
CA ILE A 385 21.26 -10.62 -8.48
C ILE A 385 22.25 -11.38 -7.58
N VAL A 386 23.54 -11.16 -7.78
CA VAL A 386 24.60 -11.82 -7.00
C VAL A 386 24.56 -11.39 -5.54
N ASN A 387 24.36 -10.10 -5.26
CA ASN A 387 24.28 -9.58 -3.89
C ASN A 387 23.06 -10.16 -3.14
N ILE A 388 21.89 -10.25 -3.79
CA ILE A 388 20.71 -10.87 -3.19
C ILE A 388 20.98 -12.36 -2.92
N CYS A 389 21.59 -13.07 -3.88
CA CYS A 389 22.00 -14.46 -3.68
C CYS A 389 22.98 -14.61 -2.51
N ALA A 390 23.87 -13.64 -2.30
CA ALA A 390 24.84 -13.64 -1.21
C ALA A 390 24.17 -13.46 0.17
N GLU A 391 23.15 -12.61 0.29
CA GLU A 391 22.45 -12.33 1.55
C GLU A 391 21.51 -13.46 2.03
N GLN A 392 21.19 -14.44 1.17
CA GLN A 392 20.34 -15.57 1.57
C GLN A 392 21.02 -16.47 2.62
N GLN A 393 20.24 -17.01 3.55
CA GLN A 393 20.76 -17.97 4.55
C GLN A 393 21.19 -19.31 3.91
N THR A 394 20.52 -19.70 2.82
CA THR A 394 20.82 -20.92 2.06
C THR A 394 20.77 -20.65 0.56
N TYR A 395 21.71 -21.25 -0.20
CA TYR A 395 21.70 -21.16 -1.65
C TYR A 395 20.45 -21.81 -2.25
N GLU A 396 19.78 -21.09 -3.15
CA GLU A 396 18.67 -21.62 -3.94
C GLU A 396 19.06 -21.74 -5.42
N ASP A 397 18.75 -22.89 -6.04
CA ASP A 397 19.02 -23.15 -7.46
C ASP A 397 18.34 -22.16 -8.41
N PHE A 398 17.28 -21.49 -7.94
CA PHE A 398 16.57 -20.45 -8.68
C PHE A 398 17.51 -19.36 -9.19
N PHE A 399 18.47 -18.91 -8.38
CA PHE A 399 19.40 -17.85 -8.79
C PHE A 399 20.31 -18.31 -9.93
N GLY A 400 20.83 -19.54 -9.87
CA GLY A 400 21.62 -20.11 -10.95
C GLY A 400 20.83 -20.20 -12.27
N LEU A 401 19.60 -20.70 -12.21
CA LEU A 401 18.70 -20.79 -13.37
C LEU A 401 18.34 -19.42 -13.94
N LEU A 402 18.14 -18.42 -13.07
CA LEU A 402 17.87 -17.04 -13.47
C LEU A 402 19.07 -16.44 -14.20
N GLY A 403 20.28 -16.59 -13.67
CA GLY A 403 21.51 -16.16 -14.33
C GLY A 403 21.70 -16.83 -15.68
N GLN A 404 21.49 -18.15 -15.76
CA GLN A 404 21.54 -18.90 -17.02
C GLN A 404 20.54 -18.35 -18.05
N ARG A 405 19.31 -18.09 -17.62
CA ARG A 405 18.26 -17.55 -18.49
C ARG A 405 18.63 -16.17 -19.03
N ILE A 406 19.16 -15.29 -18.19
CA ILE A 406 19.60 -13.94 -18.57
C ILE A 406 20.74 -14.01 -19.60
N CYS A 407 21.75 -14.84 -19.36
CA CYS A 407 22.85 -15.07 -20.31
C CYS A 407 22.36 -15.63 -21.66
N THR A 408 21.31 -16.46 -21.65
CA THR A 408 20.72 -17.03 -22.87
C THR A 408 19.92 -15.97 -23.65
N LEU A 409 19.27 -15.03 -22.95
CA LEU A 409 18.42 -14.00 -23.57
C LEU A 409 19.23 -12.95 -24.33
N LYS A 410 20.28 -12.38 -23.71
CA LYS A 410 21.22 -11.51 -24.42
C LYS A 410 22.67 -11.86 -24.07
N LYS A 411 23.50 -11.99 -25.11
CA LYS A 411 24.93 -12.31 -24.96
C LYS A 411 25.75 -11.22 -24.27
N GLU A 412 25.24 -10.00 -24.18
CA GLU A 412 25.88 -8.89 -23.47
C GLU A 412 26.00 -9.17 -21.96
N TYR A 413 25.01 -9.86 -21.38
CA TYR A 413 25.03 -10.25 -19.96
C TYR A 413 26.14 -11.24 -19.61
N VAL A 414 26.61 -12.02 -20.58
CA VAL A 414 27.76 -12.92 -20.34
C VAL A 414 28.98 -12.09 -19.92
N LYS A 415 29.29 -11.01 -20.65
CA LYS A 415 30.42 -10.12 -20.33
C LYS A 415 30.23 -9.42 -18.99
N TYR A 416 28.99 -9.07 -18.64
CA TYR A 416 28.72 -8.45 -17.34
C TYR A 416 28.90 -9.43 -16.20
N PHE A 417 28.38 -10.66 -16.29
CA PHE A 417 28.63 -11.67 -15.25
C PHE A 417 30.10 -12.09 -15.16
N GLU A 418 30.85 -12.10 -16.27
CA GLU A 418 32.31 -12.30 -16.26
C GLU A 418 33.03 -11.19 -15.48
N LYS A 419 32.62 -9.93 -15.68
CA LYS A 419 33.15 -8.79 -14.92
C LYS A 419 32.73 -8.84 -13.45
N VAL A 420 31.48 -9.17 -13.15
CA VAL A 420 31.00 -9.32 -11.78
C VAL A 420 31.74 -10.45 -11.05
N PHE A 421 32.09 -11.55 -11.73
CA PHE A 421 32.92 -12.59 -11.14
C PHE A 421 34.28 -12.04 -10.68
N GLN A 422 34.94 -11.23 -11.53
CA GLN A 422 36.22 -10.60 -11.20
C GLN A 422 36.09 -9.64 -10.01
N ASP A 423 35.09 -8.74 -10.06
CA ASP A 423 34.80 -7.77 -8.99
C ASP A 423 34.51 -8.49 -7.65
N GLN A 424 33.75 -9.58 -7.69
CA GLN A 424 33.42 -10.35 -6.49
C GLN A 424 34.64 -11.07 -5.92
N TYR A 425 35.50 -11.64 -6.78
CA TYR A 425 36.71 -12.32 -6.34
C TYR A 425 37.68 -11.40 -5.59
N GLU A 426 37.77 -10.11 -5.97
CA GLU A 426 38.56 -9.12 -5.23
C GLU A 426 38.05 -8.90 -3.80
N ILE A 427 36.74 -8.99 -3.59
CA ILE A 427 36.05 -8.70 -2.31
C ILE A 427 35.86 -9.96 -1.44
N VAL A 428 36.10 -11.16 -1.97
CA VAL A 428 35.95 -12.46 -1.27
C VAL A 428 36.60 -12.49 0.11
N HIS A 429 37.72 -11.80 0.31
CA HIS A 429 38.40 -11.76 1.60
C HIS A 429 37.59 -11.11 2.74
N GLY A 430 36.65 -10.22 2.42
CA GLY A 430 35.80 -9.52 3.39
C GLY A 430 34.43 -10.16 3.60
N LEU A 431 34.13 -11.28 2.91
CA LEU A 431 32.82 -11.93 2.96
C LEU A 431 32.76 -13.03 4.02
N GLU A 432 31.60 -13.15 4.67
CA GLU A 432 31.31 -14.23 5.62
C GLU A 432 31.14 -15.59 4.93
N ASN A 433 31.34 -16.68 5.67
CA ASN A 433 31.31 -18.05 5.14
C ASN A 433 30.01 -18.43 4.41
N VAL A 434 28.85 -17.92 4.85
CA VAL A 434 27.55 -18.19 4.22
C VAL A 434 27.48 -17.51 2.84
N LYS A 435 27.87 -16.23 2.79
CA LYS A 435 27.91 -15.43 1.55
C LYS A 435 28.86 -16.04 0.52
N LEU A 436 30.06 -16.44 0.97
CA LEU A 436 31.05 -17.12 0.14
C LEU A 436 30.51 -18.41 -0.50
N ARG A 437 29.80 -19.22 0.28
CA ARG A 437 29.19 -20.46 -0.21
C ARG A 437 28.15 -20.19 -1.28
N ASN A 438 27.24 -19.25 -1.05
CA ASN A 438 26.16 -18.97 -1.98
C ASN A 438 26.67 -18.38 -3.30
N VAL A 439 27.60 -17.42 -3.23
CA VAL A 439 28.20 -16.82 -4.43
C VAL A 439 29.02 -17.86 -5.20
N ALA A 440 29.77 -18.73 -4.52
CA ALA A 440 30.49 -19.82 -5.18
C ALA A 440 29.56 -20.80 -5.89
N LYS A 441 28.46 -21.22 -5.25
CA LYS A 441 27.45 -22.10 -5.86
C LYS A 441 26.76 -21.46 -7.08
N PHE A 442 26.46 -20.17 -7.01
CA PHE A 442 25.90 -19.41 -8.14
C PHE A 442 26.81 -19.45 -9.37
N PHE A 443 28.08 -19.10 -9.21
CA PHE A 443 29.02 -19.08 -10.34
C PHE A 443 29.39 -20.49 -10.81
N ALA A 444 29.44 -21.49 -9.92
CA ALA A 444 29.59 -22.89 -10.29
C ALA A 444 28.47 -23.34 -11.25
N HIS A 445 27.22 -22.95 -10.99
CA HIS A 445 26.10 -23.25 -11.87
C HIS A 445 26.26 -22.60 -13.27
N LEU A 446 26.71 -21.33 -13.32
CA LEU A 446 26.90 -20.63 -14.59
C LEU A 446 28.06 -21.20 -15.42
N LEU A 447 29.15 -21.62 -14.78
CA LEU A 447 30.29 -22.29 -15.43
C LEU A 447 29.88 -23.67 -15.97
N PHE A 448 29.16 -24.45 -15.16
CA PHE A 448 28.69 -25.78 -15.54
C PHE A 448 27.71 -25.74 -16.71
N THR A 449 26.75 -24.82 -16.70
CA THR A 449 25.77 -24.63 -17.78
C THR A 449 26.34 -23.96 -19.04
N LYS A 450 27.63 -23.62 -19.04
CA LYS A 450 28.32 -22.88 -20.12
C LYS A 450 27.69 -21.51 -20.41
N SER A 451 27.09 -20.90 -19.39
CA SER A 451 26.54 -19.54 -19.46
C SER A 451 27.62 -18.48 -19.41
N ILE A 452 28.79 -18.81 -18.86
CA ILE A 452 30.00 -17.98 -18.75
C ILE A 452 31.21 -18.80 -19.22
N SER A 453 32.23 -18.15 -19.79
CA SER A 453 33.49 -18.82 -20.17
C SER A 453 34.31 -19.24 -18.95
N TRP A 454 35.02 -20.37 -19.06
CA TRP A 454 36.02 -20.79 -18.06
C TRP A 454 37.21 -19.84 -17.96
N ASP A 455 37.37 -18.93 -18.93
CA ASP A 455 38.42 -17.91 -18.93
C ASP A 455 38.37 -16.95 -17.73
N VAL A 456 37.21 -16.85 -17.05
CA VAL A 456 37.07 -16.05 -15.83
C VAL A 456 37.98 -16.52 -14.71
N LEU A 457 38.37 -17.80 -14.69
CA LEU A 457 39.29 -18.33 -13.69
C LEU A 457 40.73 -17.81 -13.85
N ASN A 458 41.05 -17.05 -14.90
CA ASN A 458 42.37 -16.44 -15.03
C ASN A 458 42.66 -15.36 -13.96
N CYS A 459 41.63 -14.78 -13.33
CA CYS A 459 41.85 -13.86 -12.20
C CYS A 459 42.26 -14.58 -10.91
N CYS A 460 42.13 -15.91 -10.89
CA CYS A 460 42.33 -16.75 -9.72
C CYS A 460 43.80 -17.21 -9.59
N ASN A 461 44.63 -16.39 -8.94
CA ASN A 461 46.03 -16.75 -8.67
C ASN A 461 46.18 -17.45 -7.31
N LEU A 462 46.27 -18.77 -7.33
CA LEU A 462 46.58 -19.60 -6.16
C LEU A 462 48.09 -19.61 -5.91
N THR A 463 48.55 -18.81 -4.94
CA THR A 463 49.96 -18.77 -4.49
C THR A 463 50.05 -19.09 -3.00
N LYS A 464 51.26 -19.14 -2.44
CA LYS A 464 51.45 -19.43 -1.01
C LYS A 464 50.85 -18.35 -0.09
N ASP A 465 50.59 -17.16 -0.62
CA ASP A 465 50.04 -16.01 0.11
C ASP A 465 48.51 -15.85 -0.07
N THR A 466 47.85 -16.82 -0.71
CA THR A 466 46.38 -16.82 -0.90
C THR A 466 45.66 -16.87 0.45
N LYS A 467 44.65 -16.01 0.61
CA LYS A 467 43.91 -15.89 1.87
C LYS A 467 43.04 -17.12 2.11
N LEU A 468 42.79 -17.45 3.38
CA LEU A 468 41.94 -18.58 3.76
C LEU A 468 40.53 -18.49 3.12
N SER A 469 39.94 -17.29 3.06
CA SER A 469 38.63 -17.05 2.43
C SER A 469 38.60 -17.37 0.94
N GLU A 470 39.68 -17.06 0.21
CA GLU A 470 39.83 -17.38 -1.22
C GLU A 470 39.90 -18.90 -1.42
N CYS A 471 40.67 -19.60 -0.58
CA CYS A 471 40.73 -21.06 -0.58
C CYS A 471 39.36 -21.70 -0.28
N ILE A 472 38.61 -21.15 0.67
CA ILE A 472 37.25 -21.62 1.00
C ILE A 472 36.28 -21.38 -0.16
N TYR A 473 36.37 -20.22 -0.81
CA TYR A 473 35.57 -19.91 -2.00
C TYR A 473 35.83 -20.91 -3.13
N PHE A 474 37.10 -21.17 -3.47
CA PHE A 474 37.44 -22.20 -4.47
C PHE A 474 36.98 -23.58 -4.08
N LYS A 475 37.11 -23.93 -2.79
CA LYS A 475 36.63 -25.22 -2.30
C LYS A 475 35.13 -25.38 -2.58
N TYR A 476 34.30 -24.39 -2.27
CA TYR A 476 32.86 -24.46 -2.57
C TYR A 476 32.58 -24.47 -4.08
N LEU A 477 33.28 -23.63 -4.86
CA LEU A 477 33.12 -23.56 -6.32
C LEU A 477 33.40 -24.93 -6.97
N LEU A 478 34.54 -25.54 -6.65
CA LEU A 478 34.95 -26.82 -7.24
C LEU A 478 34.10 -27.99 -6.75
N LEU A 479 33.76 -28.03 -5.45
CA LEU A 479 32.89 -29.10 -4.93
C LEU A 479 31.53 -29.10 -5.61
N GLU A 480 30.95 -27.92 -5.86
CA GLU A 480 29.65 -27.82 -6.53
C GLU A 480 29.75 -28.23 -8.01
N ILE A 481 30.82 -27.84 -8.71
CA ILE A 481 31.07 -28.25 -10.10
C ILE A 481 31.21 -29.78 -10.19
N VAL A 482 31.94 -30.40 -9.26
CA VAL A 482 32.08 -31.86 -9.19
C VAL A 482 30.73 -32.52 -8.95
N GLU A 483 29.92 -31.99 -8.02
CA GLU A 483 28.58 -32.51 -7.77
C GLU A 483 27.67 -32.43 -9.02
N PHE A 484 27.76 -31.35 -9.80
CA PHE A 484 27.03 -31.23 -11.06
C PHE A 484 27.53 -32.20 -12.14
N LEU A 485 28.84 -32.43 -12.22
CA LEU A 485 29.43 -33.39 -13.17
C LEU A 485 29.08 -34.83 -12.81
N ASP A 486 29.08 -35.18 -11.53
CA ASP A 486 28.68 -36.50 -11.04
C ASP A 486 27.21 -36.78 -11.39
N LYS A 487 26.33 -35.77 -11.29
CA LYS A 487 24.90 -35.88 -11.68
C LYS A 487 24.67 -36.11 -13.18
N LEU A 488 25.64 -35.80 -14.05
CA LEU A 488 25.59 -36.09 -15.50
C LEU A 488 26.16 -37.47 -15.86
N SER A 489 26.85 -38.13 -14.92
CA SER A 489 27.53 -39.42 -15.15
C SER A 489 26.63 -40.65 -15.00
N PHE A 490 25.34 -40.43 -14.74
CA PHE A 490 24.24 -41.40 -14.80
C PHE A 490 23.26 -41.00 -15.89
#